data_AF-A0A0D9VXD9-F1
#
_entry.id   AF-A0A0D9VXD9-F1
#
_cell.length_a   1.000
_cell.length_b   1.000
_cell.length_c   1.000
_cell.angle_alpha   90.00
_cell.angle_beta   90.00
_cell.angle_gamma   90.00
#
_symmetry.space_group_name_H-M   'P 1'
#
loop_
_entity.id
_entity.type
_entity.pdbx_description
1 polymer ?
#
loop_
_entity_poly.entity_id
_entity_poly.type
_entity_poly.pdbx_seq_one_letter_code
_entity_poly.pdbx_strand_id
1 'polypeptide(L)'
;MDRLDPQTMVLDLGGLGKLPVTSHAVHCVLNLQNGQVDPPLPSEAADLDSVRNIVGSYDKGRIKPTHILSWIEKGGTDDFTMRCILMIIFAKLLAPDSSNNISKQDVTFANMPLNDYKQMDLCKLVVDYVRISAQSWRTGKKSTIQGCTIFPVVYFLDNLQWDGMITRTAIPCAQFFDSKLVNELENMARMKSNDGTTTYDKLHLRKFENTCYCVSEGKKAASASKNTKK
;
A
#
# COMPACT_ATOMS: atom_id res chain seq x y z
N MET A 1 2.02 -14.33 1.53
CA MET A 1 0.54 -14.20 1.45
C MET A 1 -0.17 -15.41 2.06
N ASP A 2 0.47 -16.58 2.15
CA ASP A 2 -0.12 -17.82 2.70
C ASP A 2 -0.71 -17.66 4.09
N ARG A 3 -0.05 -16.84 4.92
CA ARG A 3 -0.39 -16.60 6.32
C ARG A 3 -1.46 -15.51 6.54
N LEU A 4 -1.87 -14.79 5.49
CA LEU A 4 -2.92 -13.77 5.59
C LEU A 4 -4.27 -14.40 5.27
N ASP A 5 -5.22 -14.30 6.19
CA ASP A 5 -6.62 -14.66 5.94
C ASP A 5 -7.37 -13.49 5.27
N PRO A 6 -7.83 -13.63 4.01
CA PRO A 6 -8.52 -12.55 3.31
C PRO A 6 -9.93 -12.25 3.85
N GLN A 7 -10.54 -13.15 4.64
CA GLN A 7 -11.85 -12.88 5.24
C GLN A 7 -11.71 -12.04 6.49
N THR A 8 -10.82 -12.44 7.40
CA THR A 8 -10.60 -11.72 8.66
C THR A 8 -9.59 -10.58 8.56
N MET A 9 -8.80 -10.52 7.47
CA MET A 9 -7.65 -9.62 7.29
C MET A 9 -6.63 -9.73 8.43
N VAL A 10 -6.45 -10.92 8.99
CA VAL A 10 -5.45 -11.19 10.02
C VAL A 10 -4.28 -11.96 9.42
N LEU A 11 -3.07 -11.42 9.60
CA LEU A 11 -1.82 -12.11 9.30
C LEU A 11 -1.45 -13.00 10.49
N ASP A 12 -1.63 -14.30 10.34
CA ASP A 12 -1.33 -15.31 11.36
C ASP A 12 0.10 -15.82 11.18
N LEU A 13 1.01 -15.35 12.04
CA LEU A 13 2.43 -15.70 11.98
C LEU A 13 2.73 -16.98 12.77
N GLY A 14 1.70 -17.75 13.17
CA GLY A 14 1.84 -18.96 13.96
C GLY A 14 2.31 -18.64 15.38
N GLY A 15 3.37 -19.30 15.83
CA GLY A 15 3.92 -19.11 17.19
C GLY A 15 4.40 -17.70 17.51
N LEU A 16 4.56 -16.82 16.51
CA LEU A 16 4.93 -15.42 16.71
C LEU A 16 3.75 -14.53 17.13
N GLY A 17 2.51 -14.91 16.78
CA GLY A 17 1.31 -14.13 17.06
C GLY A 17 0.55 -13.69 15.80
N LYS A 18 -0.38 -12.76 15.98
CA LYS A 18 -1.33 -12.32 14.94
C LYS A 18 -1.27 -10.81 14.75
N LEU A 19 -1.27 -10.35 13.51
CA LEU A 19 -1.25 -8.94 13.15
C LEU A 19 -2.49 -8.57 12.32
N PRO A 20 -3.43 -7.77 12.86
CA PRO A 20 -4.59 -7.31 12.11
C PRO A 20 -4.22 -6.27 11.03
N VAL A 21 -4.54 -6.56 9.77
CA VAL A 21 -4.40 -5.60 8.66
C VAL A 21 -5.64 -4.71 8.61
N THR A 22 -5.46 -3.44 8.98
CA THR A 22 -6.55 -2.44 9.07
C THR A 22 -6.18 -1.15 8.34
N SER A 23 -7.18 -0.33 8.00
CA SER A 23 -6.94 1.01 7.46
C SER A 23 -6.08 1.87 8.40
N HIS A 24 -6.27 1.72 9.72
CA HIS A 24 -5.43 2.39 10.72
C HIS A 24 -3.97 1.96 10.64
N ALA A 25 -3.70 0.66 10.49
CA ALA A 25 -2.33 0.16 10.30
C ALA A 25 -1.70 0.72 9.02
N VAL A 26 -2.45 0.77 7.92
CA VAL A 26 -1.98 1.40 6.67
C VAL A 26 -1.67 2.88 6.89
N HIS A 27 -2.53 3.62 7.58
CA HIS A 27 -2.30 5.03 7.92
C HIS A 27 -1.03 5.20 8.76
N CYS A 28 -0.83 4.39 9.80
CA CYS A 28 0.38 4.45 10.62
C CYS A 28 1.65 4.15 9.81
N VAL A 29 1.60 3.16 8.91
CA VAL A 29 2.78 2.77 8.11
C VAL A 29 3.10 3.78 7.02
N LEU A 30 2.11 4.19 6.23
CA LEU A 30 2.31 4.94 4.98
C LEU A 30 1.83 6.40 5.05
N ASN A 31 1.16 6.81 6.13
CA ASN A 31 0.51 8.12 6.26
C ASN A 31 -0.43 8.44 5.10
N LEU A 32 -1.07 7.39 4.55
CA LEU A 32 -2.11 7.55 3.54
C LEU A 32 -3.38 8.08 4.17
N GLN A 33 -4.21 8.69 3.33
CA GLN A 33 -5.47 9.23 3.78
C GLN A 33 -6.46 8.12 4.17
N ASN A 34 -7.06 8.26 5.37
CA ASN A 34 -8.17 7.46 5.86
C ASN A 34 -9.45 8.29 5.75
N GLY A 35 -9.93 8.43 4.51
CA GLY A 35 -11.07 9.26 4.13
C GLY A 35 -12.42 8.66 4.48
N GLN A 36 -13.50 9.32 4.04
CA GLN A 36 -14.89 8.87 4.23
C GLN A 36 -15.53 8.32 2.94
N VAL A 37 -14.88 8.53 1.80
CA VAL A 37 -15.36 8.13 0.48
C VAL A 37 -14.57 6.91 0.02
N ASP A 38 -15.30 5.85 -0.32
CA ASP A 38 -14.67 4.64 -0.84
C ASP A 38 -13.97 4.91 -2.20
N PRO A 39 -12.85 4.23 -2.49
CA PRO A 39 -12.23 4.26 -3.81
C PRO A 39 -13.24 3.89 -4.92
N PRO A 40 -13.21 4.56 -6.07
CA PRO A 40 -14.14 4.26 -7.14
C PRO A 40 -13.89 2.85 -7.68
N LEU A 41 -14.98 2.16 -7.98
CA LEU A 41 -14.95 0.90 -8.72
C LEU A 41 -14.42 1.13 -10.15
N PRO A 42 -13.91 0.08 -10.82
CA PRO A 42 -13.46 0.19 -12.19
C PRO A 42 -14.57 0.76 -13.07
N SER A 43 -14.30 1.91 -13.70
CA SER A 43 -15.24 2.49 -14.64
C SER A 43 -15.02 1.89 -16.01
N GLU A 44 -16.06 1.29 -16.58
CA GLU A 44 -16.02 0.85 -17.98
C GLU A 44 -15.83 2.01 -18.96
N ALA A 45 -16.20 3.22 -18.53
CA ALA A 45 -16.05 4.47 -19.28
C ALA A 45 -14.64 5.09 -19.19
N ALA A 46 -13.68 4.45 -18.50
CA ALA A 46 -12.29 4.91 -18.49
C ALA A 46 -11.69 4.84 -19.90
N ASP A 47 -11.41 6.00 -20.47
CA ASP A 47 -10.95 6.16 -21.85
C ASP A 47 -9.44 5.92 -21.97
N LEU A 48 -9.07 4.65 -22.12
CA LEU A 48 -7.69 4.26 -22.43
C LEU A 48 -7.22 4.75 -23.80
N ASP A 49 -8.14 4.94 -24.76
CA ASP A 49 -7.78 5.32 -26.13
C ASP A 49 -7.29 6.76 -26.18
N SER A 50 -7.94 7.68 -25.46
CA SER A 50 -7.46 9.05 -25.29
C SER A 50 -6.08 9.10 -24.65
N VAL A 51 -5.85 8.35 -23.56
CA VAL A 51 -4.51 8.28 -22.94
C VAL A 51 -3.49 7.75 -23.94
N ARG A 52 -3.81 6.69 -24.69
CA ARG A 52 -2.92 6.08 -25.68
C ARG A 52 -2.50 7.07 -26.76
N ASN A 53 -3.46 7.84 -27.27
CA ASN A 53 -3.24 8.82 -28.33
C ASN A 53 -2.29 9.93 -27.87
N ILE A 54 -2.46 10.42 -26.64
CA ILE A 54 -1.63 11.51 -26.10
C ILE A 54 -0.20 11.00 -25.83
N VAL A 55 -0.05 9.87 -25.17
CA VAL A 55 1.29 9.36 -24.80
C VAL A 55 2.04 8.69 -25.95
N GLY A 56 1.44 8.60 -27.14
CA GLY A 56 2.09 8.11 -28.35
C GLY A 56 2.45 6.62 -28.27
N SER A 57 1.59 5.81 -27.65
CA SER A 57 1.84 4.36 -27.55
C SER A 57 1.51 3.66 -28.87
N TYR A 58 2.54 3.44 -29.70
CA TYR A 58 2.43 2.79 -31.03
C TYR A 58 2.11 1.29 -30.98
N ASP A 59 2.20 0.66 -29.80
CA ASP A 59 1.86 -0.75 -29.61
C ASP A 59 0.34 -0.88 -29.45
N LYS A 60 -0.32 -1.56 -30.41
CA LYS A 60 -1.77 -1.51 -30.71
C LYS A 60 -2.75 -2.04 -29.64
N GLY A 61 -2.44 -1.95 -28.35
CA GLY A 61 -3.46 -2.24 -27.32
C GLY A 61 -3.11 -1.89 -25.89
N ARG A 62 -1.82 -1.85 -25.51
CA ARG A 62 -1.42 -1.75 -24.10
C ARG A 62 -0.59 -0.50 -23.84
N ILE A 63 -0.96 0.25 -22.80
CA ILE A 63 -0.18 1.39 -22.33
C ILE A 63 0.81 0.88 -21.29
N LYS A 64 2.11 0.97 -21.59
CA LYS A 64 3.15 0.62 -20.61
C LYS A 64 3.44 1.83 -19.70
N PRO A 65 3.82 1.60 -18.44
CA PRO A 65 4.30 2.64 -17.53
C PRO A 65 5.41 3.50 -18.14
N THR A 66 6.29 2.89 -18.94
CA THR A 66 7.37 3.59 -19.64
C THR A 66 6.85 4.64 -20.62
N HIS A 67 5.71 4.42 -21.28
CA HIS A 67 5.10 5.43 -22.16
C HIS A 67 4.63 6.65 -21.36
N ILE A 68 4.05 6.42 -20.17
CA ILE A 68 3.63 7.49 -19.26
C ILE A 68 4.84 8.24 -18.70
N LEU A 69 5.90 7.53 -18.29
CA LEU A 69 7.14 8.14 -17.80
C LEU A 69 7.79 9.01 -18.87
N SER A 70 7.91 8.52 -20.11
CA SER A 70 8.43 9.32 -21.23
C SER A 70 7.57 10.55 -21.53
N TRP A 71 6.28 10.53 -21.21
CA TRP A 71 5.45 11.74 -21.27
C TRP A 71 5.80 12.72 -20.15
N ILE A 72 5.88 12.25 -18.90
CA ILE A 72 6.23 13.08 -17.73
C ILE A 72 7.62 13.72 -17.90
N GLU A 73 8.58 13.00 -18.49
CA GLU A 73 9.94 13.48 -18.77
C GLU A 73 9.99 14.65 -19.77
N LYS A 74 8.97 14.83 -20.61
CA LYS A 74 8.85 16.02 -21.47
C LYS A 74 8.60 17.30 -20.66
N GLY A 75 8.28 17.16 -19.37
CA GLY A 75 7.91 18.25 -18.48
C GLY A 75 6.46 18.68 -18.66
N GLY A 76 6.00 19.52 -17.74
CA GLY A 76 4.61 19.98 -17.71
C GLY A 76 4.07 19.99 -16.29
N THR A 77 3.07 20.83 -16.06
CA THR A 77 2.28 20.88 -14.82
C THR A 77 0.79 20.92 -15.14
N ASP A 78 0.42 20.60 -16.38
CA ASP A 78 -0.95 20.52 -16.82
C ASP A 78 -1.67 19.34 -16.15
N ASP A 79 -2.99 19.39 -16.21
CA ASP A 79 -3.87 18.41 -15.60
C ASP A 79 -3.57 16.99 -16.09
N PHE A 80 -3.28 16.78 -17.37
CA PHE A 80 -2.97 15.45 -17.90
C PHE A 80 -1.64 14.93 -17.36
N THR A 81 -0.61 15.76 -17.28
CA THR A 81 0.68 15.37 -16.67
C THR A 81 0.52 14.97 -15.20
N MET A 82 -0.30 15.69 -14.42
CA MET A 82 -0.64 15.29 -13.04
C MET A 82 -1.37 13.94 -12.98
N ARG A 83 -2.34 13.73 -13.88
CA ARG A 83 -3.03 12.43 -14.00
C ARG A 83 -2.07 11.30 -14.37
N CYS A 84 -1.11 11.53 -15.26
CA CYS A 84 -0.06 10.56 -15.61
C CYS A 84 0.75 10.13 -14.37
N ILE A 85 1.13 11.07 -13.51
CA ILE A 85 1.84 10.76 -12.25
C ILE A 85 0.94 9.89 -11.35
N LEU A 86 -0.34 10.24 -11.21
CA LEU A 86 -1.29 9.45 -10.42
C LEU A 86 -1.49 8.04 -10.99
N MET A 87 -1.58 7.88 -12.31
CA MET A 87 -1.66 6.57 -12.96
C MET A 87 -0.47 5.68 -12.58
N ILE A 88 0.76 6.22 -12.56
CA ILE A 88 1.94 5.47 -12.13
C ILE A 88 1.86 5.10 -10.65
N ILE A 89 1.47 6.03 -9.78
CA ILE A 89 1.33 5.79 -8.34
C ILE A 89 0.33 4.67 -8.07
N PHE A 90 -0.84 4.68 -8.70
CA PHE A 90 -1.83 3.61 -8.53
C PHE A 90 -1.34 2.28 -9.15
N ALA A 91 -0.85 2.31 -10.38
CA ALA A 91 -0.48 1.09 -11.11
C ALA A 91 0.77 0.39 -10.57
N LYS A 92 1.63 1.09 -9.82
CA LYS A 92 2.95 0.55 -9.39
C LYS A 92 3.22 0.60 -7.91
N LEU A 93 2.51 1.44 -7.15
CA LEU A 93 2.77 1.59 -5.72
C LEU A 93 1.57 1.20 -4.87
N LEU A 94 0.40 1.81 -5.10
CA LEU A 94 -0.74 1.66 -4.19
C LEU A 94 -1.63 0.45 -4.52
N ALA A 95 -1.88 0.23 -5.80
CA ALA A 95 -2.84 -0.74 -6.30
C ALA A 95 -2.32 -1.57 -7.50
N PRO A 96 -1.02 -1.98 -7.53
CA PRO A 96 -0.50 -2.74 -8.66
C PRO A 96 -1.26 -4.05 -8.82
N ASP A 97 -1.64 -4.36 -10.06
CA ASP A 97 -2.21 -5.65 -10.41
C ASP A 97 -1.11 -6.61 -10.90
N SER A 98 -1.49 -7.75 -11.47
CA SER A 98 -0.53 -8.69 -12.05
C SER A 98 -0.07 -8.31 -13.46
N SER A 99 -0.67 -7.28 -14.05
CA SER A 99 -0.33 -6.76 -15.36
C SER A 99 0.83 -5.76 -15.23
N ASN A 100 1.70 -5.71 -16.23
CA ASN A 100 2.70 -4.65 -16.29
C ASN A 100 2.21 -3.42 -17.09
N ASN A 101 0.90 -3.29 -17.33
CA ASN A 101 0.32 -2.22 -18.14
C ASN A 101 -0.57 -1.32 -17.29
N ILE A 102 -0.76 -0.08 -17.73
CA ILE A 102 -1.78 0.82 -17.19
C ILE A 102 -3.15 0.23 -17.54
N SER A 103 -3.98 0.05 -16.53
CA SER A 103 -5.32 -0.51 -16.62
C SER A 103 -6.39 0.59 -16.68
N LYS A 104 -7.64 0.20 -17.02
CA LYS A 104 -8.80 1.09 -16.87
C LYS A 104 -8.97 1.57 -15.43
N GLN A 105 -8.62 0.74 -14.45
CA GLN A 105 -8.71 1.10 -13.04
C GLN A 105 -7.74 2.23 -12.69
N ASP A 106 -6.50 2.17 -13.17
CA ASP A 106 -5.50 3.21 -12.92
C ASP A 106 -5.93 4.56 -13.51
N VAL A 107 -6.51 4.52 -14.71
CA VAL A 107 -7.10 5.71 -15.37
C VAL A 107 -8.32 6.22 -14.60
N THR A 108 -9.18 5.31 -14.11
CA THR A 108 -10.34 5.68 -13.28
C THR A 108 -9.88 6.40 -12.02
N PHE A 109 -8.90 5.84 -11.31
CA PHE A 109 -8.34 6.47 -10.13
C PHE A 109 -7.71 7.81 -10.45
N ALA A 110 -6.95 7.94 -11.54
CA ALA A 110 -6.29 9.19 -11.93
C ALA A 110 -7.25 10.28 -12.43
N ASN A 111 -8.43 9.92 -12.93
CA ASN A 111 -9.41 10.87 -13.45
C ASN A 111 -10.35 11.45 -12.38
N MET A 112 -10.22 11.04 -11.13
CA MET A 112 -11.01 11.63 -10.05
C MET A 112 -10.71 13.13 -9.91
N PRO A 113 -11.72 13.96 -9.61
CA PRO A 113 -11.48 15.36 -9.28
C PRO A 113 -10.50 15.49 -8.12
N LEU A 114 -9.55 16.45 -8.21
CA LEU A 114 -8.48 16.58 -7.22
C LEU A 114 -9.00 16.76 -5.78
N ASN A 115 -10.15 17.44 -5.62
CA ASN A 115 -10.78 17.65 -4.31
C ASN A 115 -11.33 16.36 -3.69
N ASP A 116 -11.62 15.34 -4.51
CA ASP A 116 -12.22 14.10 -4.04
C ASP A 116 -11.16 13.15 -3.48
N TYR A 117 -9.88 13.26 -3.91
CA TYR A 117 -8.80 12.52 -3.26
C TYR A 117 -8.67 12.88 -1.78
N LYS A 118 -8.93 14.14 -1.42
CA LYS A 118 -8.96 14.62 -0.02
C LYS A 118 -10.10 14.02 0.80
N GLN A 119 -10.96 13.19 0.23
CA GLN A 119 -12.00 12.48 0.96
C GLN A 119 -11.91 10.96 0.74
N MET A 120 -11.04 10.53 -0.17
CA MET A 120 -10.87 9.13 -0.56
C MET A 120 -10.16 8.34 0.54
N ASP A 121 -10.70 7.16 0.86
CA ASP A 121 -10.08 6.20 1.75
C ASP A 121 -9.01 5.37 1.01
N LEU A 122 -7.83 5.98 0.86
CA LEU A 122 -6.64 5.33 0.30
C LEU A 122 -6.13 4.20 1.20
N CYS A 123 -6.39 4.26 2.51
CA CYS A 123 -6.05 3.19 3.43
C CYS A 123 -6.86 1.93 3.14
N LYS A 124 -8.17 2.08 2.96
CA LYS A 124 -9.06 1.01 2.51
C LYS A 124 -8.65 0.48 1.13
N LEU A 125 -8.28 1.34 0.18
CA LEU A 125 -7.77 0.89 -1.13
C LEU A 125 -6.63 -0.13 -0.97
N VAL A 126 -5.64 0.20 -0.16
CA VAL A 126 -4.49 -0.69 0.10
C VAL A 126 -4.93 -1.99 0.78
N VAL A 127 -5.81 -1.92 1.78
CA VAL A 127 -6.36 -3.11 2.47
C VAL A 127 -7.09 -4.01 1.48
N ASP A 128 -7.92 -3.45 0.61
CA ASP A 128 -8.71 -4.19 -0.37
C ASP A 128 -7.80 -4.87 -1.41
N TYR A 129 -6.76 -4.20 -1.88
CA TYR A 129 -5.78 -4.81 -2.79
C TYR A 129 -4.93 -5.90 -2.12
N VAL A 130 -4.57 -5.74 -0.85
CA VAL A 130 -3.94 -6.80 -0.05
C VAL A 130 -4.88 -8.00 0.08
N ARG A 131 -6.18 -7.78 0.28
CA ARG A 131 -7.19 -8.85 0.31
C ARG A 131 -7.28 -9.59 -1.02
N ILE A 132 -7.41 -8.86 -2.13
CA ILE A 132 -7.47 -9.41 -3.49
C ILE A 132 -6.21 -10.23 -3.79
N SER A 133 -5.05 -9.73 -3.37
CA SER A 133 -3.77 -10.42 -3.50
C SER A 133 -3.76 -11.77 -2.77
N ALA A 134 -4.18 -11.80 -1.50
CA ALA A 134 -4.27 -13.02 -0.72
C ALA A 134 -5.28 -14.03 -1.27
N GLN A 135 -6.45 -13.56 -1.74
CA GLN A 135 -7.45 -14.42 -2.40
C GLN A 135 -6.88 -15.04 -3.69
N SER A 136 -6.29 -14.22 -4.55
CA SER A 136 -5.70 -14.66 -5.82
C SER A 136 -4.59 -15.68 -5.59
N TRP A 137 -3.71 -15.41 -4.61
CA TRP A 137 -2.63 -16.30 -4.19
C TRP A 137 -3.14 -17.68 -3.76
N ARG A 138 -4.16 -17.72 -2.89
CA ARG A 138 -4.75 -18.97 -2.38
C ARG A 138 -5.42 -19.81 -3.46
N THR A 139 -6.02 -19.18 -4.47
CA THR A 139 -6.64 -19.91 -5.59
C THR A 139 -5.63 -20.45 -6.61
N GLY A 140 -4.33 -20.11 -6.48
CA GLY A 140 -3.30 -20.47 -7.47
C GLY A 140 -3.45 -19.80 -8.83
N LYS A 141 -4.42 -18.89 -9.00
CA LYS A 141 -4.71 -18.21 -10.27
C LYS A 141 -3.60 -17.25 -10.70
N LYS A 142 -2.79 -16.76 -9.76
CA LYS A 142 -1.71 -15.80 -10.01
C LYS A 142 -0.47 -16.18 -9.19
N SER A 143 0.69 -16.07 -9.83
CA SER A 143 2.00 -16.28 -9.21
C SER A 143 2.64 -15.00 -8.68
N THR A 144 2.00 -13.84 -8.88
CA THR A 144 2.52 -12.53 -8.46
C THR A 144 1.67 -11.93 -7.36
N ILE A 145 2.35 -11.30 -6.40
CA ILE A 145 1.71 -10.55 -5.31
C ILE A 145 1.21 -9.23 -5.89
N GLN A 146 -0.11 -9.00 -5.78
CA GLN A 146 -0.77 -7.75 -6.15
C GLN A 146 -0.84 -6.80 -4.94
N GLY A 147 -1.12 -5.52 -5.20
CA GLY A 147 -1.31 -4.49 -4.18
C GLY A 147 -0.01 -3.90 -3.62
N CYS A 148 -0.16 -2.95 -2.70
CA CYS A 148 0.95 -2.23 -2.08
C CYS A 148 1.83 -3.17 -1.22
N THR A 149 2.89 -3.74 -1.79
CA THR A 149 3.77 -4.71 -1.11
C THR A 149 4.65 -4.09 -0.03
N ILE A 150 4.93 -2.79 -0.12
CA ILE A 150 5.71 -2.08 0.90
C ILE A 150 4.97 -2.06 2.25
N PHE A 151 3.63 -1.98 2.24
CA PHE A 151 2.82 -1.99 3.46
C PHE A 151 3.03 -3.25 4.31
N PRO A 152 2.72 -4.48 3.85
CA PRO A 152 2.85 -5.68 4.69
C PRO A 152 4.29 -5.95 5.12
N VAL A 153 5.29 -5.57 4.30
CA VAL A 153 6.72 -5.72 4.64
C VAL A 153 7.08 -4.79 5.81
N VAL A 154 6.84 -3.49 5.67
CA VAL A 154 7.15 -2.53 6.73
C VAL A 154 6.32 -2.81 7.98
N TYR A 155 5.04 -3.16 7.81
CA TYR A 155 4.16 -3.49 8.92
C TYR A 155 4.68 -4.69 9.72
N PHE A 156 5.13 -5.76 9.06
CA PHE A 156 5.75 -6.90 9.74
C PHE A 156 7.04 -6.49 10.47
N LEU A 157 7.97 -5.82 9.77
CA LEU A 157 9.26 -5.46 10.33
C LEU A 157 9.15 -4.50 11.53
N ASP A 158 8.22 -3.56 11.51
CA ASP A 158 8.00 -2.61 12.60
C ASP A 158 7.38 -3.26 13.86
N ASN A 159 6.73 -4.41 13.69
CA ASN A 159 6.21 -5.23 14.77
C ASN A 159 7.25 -6.21 15.35
N LEU A 160 8.46 -6.33 14.79
CA LEU A 160 9.52 -7.15 15.37
C LEU A 160 10.18 -6.46 16.57
N GLN A 161 10.45 -7.23 17.63
CA GLN A 161 11.13 -6.76 18.83
C GLN A 161 12.65 -6.93 18.70
N TRP A 162 13.40 -5.84 18.89
CA TRP A 162 14.88 -5.83 18.86
C TRP A 162 15.45 -4.62 19.62
N ASP A 163 16.75 -4.67 19.99
CA ASP A 163 17.35 -3.73 20.94
C ASP A 163 17.52 -2.29 20.43
N GLY A 164 17.64 -2.10 19.12
CA GLY A 164 17.72 -0.76 18.50
C GLY A 164 16.35 -0.20 18.11
N MET A 165 15.27 -0.75 18.66
CA MET A 165 13.92 -0.22 18.46
C MET A 165 13.85 1.25 18.86
N ILE A 166 13.58 2.08 17.86
CA ILE A 166 13.05 3.41 18.11
C ILE A 166 11.60 3.21 18.60
N THR A 167 11.20 3.85 19.70
CA THR A 167 9.80 3.86 20.14
C THR A 167 8.97 4.65 19.13
N ARG A 168 8.62 4.00 18.01
CA ARG A 168 7.97 4.62 16.85
C ARG A 168 6.48 4.77 17.10
N THR A 169 6.13 5.78 17.89
CA THR A 169 4.79 6.40 17.84
C THR A 169 4.68 7.40 16.69
N ALA A 170 5.78 7.66 15.97
CA ALA A 170 5.85 8.56 14.83
C ALA A 170 5.25 7.92 13.55
N ILE A 171 4.48 8.72 12.81
CA ILE A 171 3.78 8.35 11.57
C ILE A 171 4.31 9.26 10.45
N PRO A 172 4.59 8.76 9.22
CA PRO A 172 4.54 7.35 8.80
C PRO A 172 5.70 6.51 9.36
N CYS A 173 5.49 5.23 9.65
CA CYS A 173 6.58 4.32 10.04
C CYS A 173 7.56 4.06 8.89
N ALA A 174 7.08 4.01 7.64
CA ALA A 174 7.89 3.69 6.47
C ALA A 174 9.06 4.66 6.23
N GLN A 175 8.97 5.92 6.70
CA GLN A 175 10.06 6.91 6.55
C GLN A 175 11.35 6.50 7.27
N PHE A 176 11.27 5.59 8.23
CA PHE A 176 12.41 5.13 9.03
C PHE A 176 12.99 3.79 8.56
N PHE A 177 12.49 3.22 7.47
CA PHE A 177 12.97 1.96 6.90
C PHE A 177 13.80 2.22 5.65
N ASP A 178 15.11 2.39 5.84
CA ASP A 178 16.08 2.39 4.75
C ASP A 178 16.62 0.96 4.49
N SER A 179 17.38 0.81 3.40
CA SER A 179 17.97 -0.48 3.03
C SER A 179 18.92 -1.03 4.11
N LYS A 180 19.58 -0.16 4.89
CA LYS A 180 20.52 -0.59 5.93
C LYS A 180 19.76 -1.27 7.07
N LEU A 181 18.72 -0.60 7.60
CA LEU A 181 17.89 -1.14 8.67
C LEU A 181 17.16 -2.41 8.24
N VAL A 182 16.62 -2.44 7.02
CA VAL A 182 15.96 -3.64 6.49
C VAL A 182 16.92 -4.82 6.45
N ASN A 183 18.15 -4.63 5.97
CA ASN A 183 19.16 -5.68 5.92
C ASN A 183 19.60 -6.14 7.33
N GLU A 184 19.74 -5.21 8.28
CA GLU A 184 20.05 -5.53 9.68
C GLU A 184 18.94 -6.38 10.31
N LEU A 185 17.68 -5.97 10.16
CA LEU A 185 16.51 -6.72 10.65
C LEU A 185 16.38 -8.08 9.97
N GLU A 186 16.60 -8.16 8.67
CA GLU A 186 16.59 -9.42 7.94
C GLU A 186 17.61 -10.39 8.54
N ASN A 187 18.84 -9.94 8.77
CA ASN A 187 19.91 -10.77 9.33
C ASN A 187 19.64 -11.18 10.79
N MET A 188 19.06 -10.29 11.59
CA MET A 188 18.67 -10.60 12.98
C MET A 188 17.51 -11.59 13.05
N ALA A 189 16.53 -11.48 12.15
CA ALA A 189 15.36 -12.35 12.08
C ALA A 189 15.67 -13.72 11.46
N ARG A 190 16.73 -13.82 10.66
CA ARG A 190 17.12 -15.04 9.95
C ARG A 190 17.49 -16.16 10.92
N MET A 191 16.92 -17.34 10.68
CA MET A 191 17.26 -18.60 11.32
C MET A 191 17.47 -19.67 10.26
N LYS A 192 18.44 -20.56 10.46
CA LYS A 192 18.60 -21.77 9.65
C LYS A 192 18.07 -22.95 10.44
N SER A 193 17.07 -23.61 9.89
CA SER A 193 16.55 -24.86 10.40
C SER A 193 17.54 -26.00 10.16
N ASN A 194 17.39 -27.08 10.93
CA ASN A 194 18.24 -28.27 10.81
C ASN A 194 18.14 -28.97 9.45
N ASP A 195 17.04 -28.77 8.72
CA ASP A 195 16.82 -29.27 7.35
C ASP A 195 17.42 -28.37 6.26
N GLY A 196 18.13 -27.30 6.66
CA GLY A 196 18.74 -26.32 5.74
C GLY A 196 17.79 -25.22 5.26
N THR A 197 16.50 -25.24 5.64
CA THR A 197 15.55 -24.17 5.30
C THR A 197 15.86 -22.89 6.08
N THR A 198 15.67 -21.74 5.43
CA THR A 198 15.83 -20.43 6.07
C THR A 198 14.46 -19.89 6.47
N THR A 199 14.31 -19.55 7.75
CA THR A 199 13.12 -18.92 8.30
C THR A 199 13.48 -17.53 8.85
N TYR A 200 12.45 -16.73 9.14
CA TYR A 200 12.59 -15.33 9.61
C TYR A 200 11.86 -15.09 10.93
N ASP A 201 11.83 -16.10 11.80
CA ASP A 201 11.07 -16.18 13.04
C ASP A 201 11.94 -16.13 14.31
N LYS A 202 13.21 -15.72 14.18
CA LYS A 202 14.11 -15.58 15.33
C LYS A 202 13.72 -14.45 16.27
N LEU A 203 13.07 -13.40 15.75
CA LEU A 203 12.62 -12.26 16.55
C LEU A 203 11.14 -12.42 16.93
N HIS A 204 10.82 -12.09 18.18
CA HIS A 204 9.45 -12.06 18.68
C HIS A 204 8.71 -10.82 18.17
N LEU A 205 7.37 -10.87 18.16
CA LEU A 205 6.58 -9.67 17.98
C LEU A 205 6.61 -8.81 19.24
N ARG A 206 6.58 -7.50 19.05
CA ARG A 206 6.33 -6.52 20.11
C ARG A 206 4.94 -6.74 20.69
N LYS A 207 4.78 -6.34 21.96
CA LYS A 207 3.45 -6.17 22.56
C LYS A 207 2.65 -5.16 21.74
N PHE A 208 1.49 -5.56 21.25
CA PHE A 208 0.68 -4.77 20.32
C PHE A 208 0.27 -3.42 20.93
N GLU A 209 0.02 -3.39 22.24
CA GLU A 209 -0.35 -2.19 23.01
C GLU A 209 0.75 -1.13 23.02
N ASN A 210 2.00 -1.54 22.80
CA ASN A 210 3.17 -0.66 22.74
C ASN A 210 3.47 -0.15 21.32
N THR A 211 2.53 -0.30 20.38
CA THR A 211 2.68 0.11 18.98
C THR A 211 1.68 1.21 18.63
N CYS A 212 1.95 1.97 17.57
CA CYS A 212 1.00 2.94 17.02
C CYS A 212 -0.24 2.27 16.37
N TYR A 213 -0.21 0.95 16.17
CA TYR A 213 -1.29 0.17 15.57
C TYR A 213 -2.42 -0.15 16.56
N CYS A 214 -2.16 -0.05 17.86
CA CYS A 214 -3.18 -0.18 18.88
C CYS A 214 -4.07 1.08 18.88
N VAL A 215 -5.29 0.93 18.39
CA VAL A 215 -6.31 1.96 18.55
C VAL A 215 -6.85 1.86 19.98
N SER A 216 -6.40 2.73 20.87
CA SER A 216 -7.11 2.92 22.14
C SER A 216 -8.51 3.45 21.82
N GLU A 217 -9.56 2.79 22.29
CA GLU A 217 -10.93 3.28 22.23
C GLU A 217 -11.02 4.61 22.98
N GLY A 218 -10.73 5.75 22.32
CA GLY A 218 -10.68 7.02 23.03
C GLY A 218 -10.27 8.27 22.27
N LYS A 219 -9.80 8.19 21.01
CA LYS A 219 -9.52 9.41 20.21
C LYS A 219 -10.15 9.35 18.83
N LYS A 220 -11.48 9.41 18.78
CA LYS A 220 -12.15 9.97 17.59
C LYS A 220 -11.71 11.44 17.45
N ALA A 221 -11.32 11.76 16.21
CA ALA A 221 -10.81 13.04 15.75
C ALA A 221 -11.30 14.26 16.53
N ALA A 222 -10.37 15.02 17.12
CA ALA A 222 -10.58 16.43 17.34
C ALA A 222 -10.61 17.10 15.96
N SER A 223 -11.78 17.06 15.31
CA SER A 223 -12.08 17.94 14.19
C SER A 223 -11.90 19.37 14.71
N ALA A 224 -10.99 20.11 14.07
CA ALA A 224 -10.77 21.52 14.34
C ALA A 224 -12.04 22.31 14.03
N SER A 225 -12.92 22.42 15.02
CA SER A 225 -13.93 23.47 15.07
C SER A 225 -13.21 24.76 15.43
N LYS A 226 -12.69 25.46 14.41
CA LYS A 226 -12.35 26.88 14.59
C LYS A 226 -13.65 27.66 14.53
N ASN A 227 -14.15 27.93 15.72
CA ASN A 227 -15.18 28.90 16.04
C ASN A 227 -15.06 30.19 15.23
N THR A 228 -16.17 30.56 14.61
CA THR A 228 -16.60 31.93 14.37
C THR A 228 -16.56 32.73 15.68
N LYS A 229 -15.85 33.87 15.65
CA LYS A 229 -15.93 35.10 16.48
C LYS A 229 -14.61 35.84 16.20
N LYS A 230 -14.57 37.06 15.68
CA LYS A 230 -15.40 38.25 15.86
C LYS A 230 -15.29 39.13 14.62
#